data_AF-M2QQX0-F1
#
_entry.id   AF-M2QQX0-F1
#
_cell.length_a   1.000
_cell.length_b   1.000
_cell.length_c   1.000
_cell.angle_alpha   90.00
_cell.angle_beta   90.00
_cell.angle_gamma   90.00
#
_symmetry.space_group_name_H-M   'P 1'
#
loop_
_entity.id
_entity.type
_entity.pdbx_description
1 polymer ?
#
loop_
_entity_poly.entity_id
_entity_poly.type
_entity_poly.pdbx_seq_one_letter_code
_entity_poly.pdbx_strand_id
1 'polypeptide(L)'
;MSLVKIPLILASALANHITMISPTGQPTASELAKDITWSERMFLKTVRTLPILSDIVVWISSGCEIAVILAMKNPSSPIAARILRTLAWGAARAGQRIGITRTYAVGCAFAVIGGLLRIYCYRTLGRLFTFEITIRPGHRLVTEGPYSVVRHPAYTATTIVSIGLALCQGGRGSWVRESGMLNKIWGKAVAYGWSTWMVYCVIMLCMRPPQEDKMLRKQFGEQWDNWAAKVPYRLLPGIY
;
A
#
# COMPACT_ATOMS: atom_id res chain seq x y z
N MET A 1 6.46 3.00 -27.17
CA MET A 1 6.49 3.09 -25.69
C MET A 1 6.06 4.48 -25.28
N SER A 2 5.07 4.60 -24.39
CA SER A 2 4.53 5.91 -24.03
C SER A 2 5.25 6.47 -22.80
N LEU A 3 5.94 7.60 -22.97
CA LEU A 3 6.53 8.36 -21.85
C LEU A 3 5.46 8.81 -20.84
N VAL A 4 4.19 8.87 -21.27
CA VAL A 4 3.01 9.16 -20.42
C VAL A 4 2.86 8.14 -19.29
N LYS A 5 3.46 6.95 -19.40
CA LYS A 5 3.43 5.96 -18.31
C LYS A 5 4.28 6.40 -17.10
N ILE A 6 5.35 7.16 -17.31
CA ILE A 6 6.27 7.59 -16.24
C ILE A 6 5.54 8.35 -15.12
N PRO A 7 4.74 9.41 -15.39
CA PRO A 7 4.01 10.09 -14.33
C PRO A 7 3.00 9.17 -13.62
N LEU A 8 2.42 8.18 -14.29
CA LEU A 8 1.51 7.20 -13.66
C LEU A 8 2.25 6.23 -12.73
N ILE A 9 3.46 5.81 -13.11
CA ILE A 9 4.35 5.01 -12.25
C ILE A 9 4.70 5.81 -11.00
N LEU A 10 5.14 7.06 -11.18
CA LEU A 10 5.49 7.94 -10.07
C LEU A 10 4.30 8.22 -9.16
N ALA A 11 3.11 8.46 -9.71
CA ALA A 11 1.89 8.67 -8.93
C ALA A 11 1.53 7.44 -8.09
N SER A 12 1.63 6.24 -8.67
CA SER A 12 1.35 4.98 -7.95
C SER A 12 2.38 4.71 -6.85
N ALA A 13 3.67 4.94 -7.13
CA ALA A 13 4.75 4.81 -6.15
C ALA A 13 4.62 5.82 -5.01
N LEU A 14 4.29 7.08 -5.33
CA LEU A 14 4.04 8.11 -4.33
C LEU A 14 2.82 7.80 -3.45
N ALA A 15 1.73 7.29 -4.04
CA ALA A 15 0.56 6.87 -3.27
C ALA A 15 0.90 5.74 -2.28
N ASN A 16 1.75 4.79 -2.68
CA ASN A 16 2.30 3.79 -1.77
C ASN A 16 3.13 4.42 -0.65
N HIS A 17 4.07 5.29 -1.00
CA HIS A 17 4.98 5.95 -0.06
C HIS A 17 4.22 6.69 1.03
N ILE A 18 3.22 7.48 0.64
CA ILE A 18 2.33 8.18 1.57
C ILE A 18 1.59 7.19 2.48
N THR A 19 1.16 6.04 1.94
CA THR A 19 0.46 5.01 2.72
C THR A 19 1.35 4.30 3.72
N MET A 20 2.64 4.13 3.39
CA MET A 20 3.63 3.43 4.21
C MET A 20 4.32 4.33 5.25
N ILE A 21 4.11 5.65 5.19
CA ILE A 21 4.65 6.61 6.15
C ILE A 21 3.54 7.11 7.07
N SER A 22 3.75 6.95 8.37
CA SER A 22 2.90 7.59 9.37
C SER A 22 3.26 9.08 9.45
N PRO A 23 2.27 9.99 9.39
CA PRO A 23 2.50 11.42 9.58
C PRO A 23 2.89 11.76 11.02
N THR A 24 2.67 10.84 11.96
CA THR A 24 3.08 10.98 13.36
C THR A 24 4.22 10.02 13.68
N GLY A 25 5.14 10.48 14.54
CA GLY A 25 6.24 9.65 15.03
C GLY A 25 5.76 8.42 15.80
N GLN A 26 6.66 7.44 15.94
CA GLN A 26 6.35 6.19 16.63
C GLN A 26 5.81 6.45 18.04
N PRO A 27 4.76 5.72 18.47
CA PRO A 27 4.26 5.85 19.82
C PRO A 27 5.30 5.39 20.84
N THR A 28 5.32 6.08 21.98
CA THR A 28 6.14 5.72 23.15
C THR A 28 5.60 4.45 23.81
N ALA A 29 6.45 3.77 24.59
CA ALA A 29 6.08 2.53 25.30
C ALA A 29 4.86 2.68 26.22
N SER A 30 4.61 3.89 26.74
CA SER A 30 3.46 4.22 27.58
C SER A 30 2.15 4.42 26.79
N GLU A 31 2.22 4.77 25.50
CA GLU A 31 1.06 4.97 24.62
C GLU A 31 0.56 3.65 24.00
N LEU A 32 1.39 2.60 24.00
CA LEU A 32 1.04 1.28 23.51
C LEU A 32 0.08 0.57 24.48
N ALA A 33 -0.93 -0.08 23.91
CA ALA A 33 -1.82 -0.93 24.69
C ALA A 33 -1.03 -2.04 25.40
N LYS A 34 -1.20 -2.16 26.72
CA LYS A 34 -0.48 -3.14 27.56
C LYS A 34 -1.05 -4.56 27.45
N ASP A 35 -2.36 -4.66 27.20
CA ASP A 35 -3.10 -5.93 27.09
C ASP A 35 -3.26 -6.38 25.62
N ILE A 36 -2.15 -6.53 24.90
CA ILE A 36 -2.17 -6.91 23.48
C ILE A 36 -2.06 -8.42 23.29
N THR A 37 -2.87 -8.94 22.37
CA THR A 37 -2.85 -10.35 21.98
C THR A 37 -1.51 -10.73 21.35
N TRP A 38 -1.22 -12.02 21.26
CA TRP A 38 -0.03 -12.50 20.54
C TRP A 38 -0.03 -12.07 19.07
N SER A 39 -1.20 -12.10 18.41
CA SER A 39 -1.36 -11.63 17.03
C SER A 39 -1.02 -10.14 16.88
N GLU A 40 -1.42 -9.30 17.83
CA GLU A 40 -1.09 -7.88 17.82
C GLU A 40 0.42 -7.67 18.08
N ARG A 41 1.06 -8.45 18.95
CA ARG A 41 2.54 -8.39 19.11
C ARG A 41 3.29 -8.74 17.82
N MET A 42 2.84 -9.75 17.10
CA MET A 42 3.40 -10.09 15.79
C MET A 42 3.14 -8.97 14.77
N PHE A 43 1.92 -8.43 14.75
CA PHE A 43 1.55 -7.29 13.91
C PHE A 43 2.40 -6.05 14.19
N LEU A 44 2.68 -5.71 15.45
CA LEU A 44 3.51 -4.58 15.84
C LEU A 44 4.93 -4.67 15.28
N LYS A 45 5.54 -5.86 15.30
CA LYS A 45 6.84 -6.09 14.65
C LYS A 45 6.76 -5.90 13.14
N THR A 46 5.67 -6.39 12.56
CA THR A 46 5.36 -6.27 11.13
C THR A 46 5.23 -4.81 10.70
N VAL A 47 4.41 -4.00 11.36
CA VAL A 47 4.15 -2.60 10.92
C VAL A 47 5.31 -1.64 11.15
N ARG A 48 6.29 -1.99 11.99
CA ARG A 48 7.45 -1.13 12.23
C ARG A 48 8.53 -1.26 11.17
N THR A 49 8.65 -2.41 10.54
CA THR A 49 9.76 -2.72 9.62
C THR A 49 9.29 -2.92 8.19
N LEU A 50 8.15 -3.56 8.00
CA LEU A 50 7.74 -4.04 6.69
C LEU A 50 7.10 -2.98 5.78
N PRO A 51 6.47 -1.89 6.26
CA PRO A 51 6.09 -0.77 5.40
C PRO A 51 7.29 -0.14 4.68
N ILE A 52 8.43 0.00 5.37
CA ILE A 52 9.67 0.54 4.79
C ILE A 52 10.17 -0.39 3.68
N LEU A 53 10.22 -1.70 3.95
CA LEU A 53 10.63 -2.69 2.95
C LEU A 53 9.67 -2.70 1.75
N SER A 54 8.38 -2.57 2.00
CA SER A 54 7.36 -2.49 0.95
C SER A 54 7.59 -1.28 0.05
N ASP A 55 7.86 -0.13 0.66
CA ASP A 55 8.12 1.10 -0.06
C ASP A 55 9.39 1.02 -0.90
N ILE A 56 10.48 0.47 -0.34
CA ILE A 56 11.73 0.22 -1.08
C ILE A 56 11.47 -0.68 -2.30
N VAL A 57 10.74 -1.78 -2.14
CA VAL A 57 10.43 -2.69 -3.27
C VAL A 57 9.62 -1.98 -4.36
N VAL A 58 8.63 -1.18 -3.97
CA VAL A 58 7.81 -0.41 -4.92
C VAL A 58 8.65 0.63 -5.65
N TRP A 59 9.53 1.37 -4.97
CA TRP A 59 10.41 2.35 -5.60
C TRP A 59 11.47 1.71 -6.51
N ILE A 60 12.09 0.61 -6.09
CA ILE A 60 13.06 -0.11 -6.92
C ILE A 60 12.39 -0.62 -8.19
N SER A 61 11.24 -1.32 -8.06
CA SER A 61 10.52 -1.83 -9.24
C SER A 61 10.04 -0.72 -10.18
N SER A 62 9.56 0.39 -9.62
CA SER A 62 9.18 1.59 -10.39
C SER A 62 10.36 2.23 -11.12
N GLY A 63 11.51 2.33 -10.44
CA GLY A 63 12.76 2.84 -11.01
C GLY A 63 13.27 1.94 -12.15
N CYS A 64 13.22 0.62 -11.97
CA CYS A 64 13.56 -0.33 -13.03
C CYS A 64 12.64 -0.18 -14.25
N GLU A 65 11.33 -0.02 -14.05
CA GLU A 65 10.38 0.17 -15.14
C GLU A 65 10.63 1.48 -15.90
N ILE A 66 10.85 2.59 -15.19
CA ILE A 66 11.17 3.89 -15.78
C ILE A 66 12.50 3.81 -16.55
N ALA A 67 13.53 3.19 -15.97
CA ALA A 67 14.84 3.03 -16.62
C ALA A 67 14.73 2.25 -17.94
N VAL A 68 13.91 1.18 -17.97
CA VAL A 68 13.66 0.41 -19.19
C VAL A 68 12.88 1.25 -20.22
N ILE A 69 11.85 1.98 -19.81
CA ILE A 69 11.08 2.89 -20.71
C ILE A 69 12.01 3.93 -21.36
N LEU A 70 12.91 4.53 -20.58
CA LEU A 70 13.87 5.52 -21.07
C LEU A 70 14.93 4.89 -21.98
N ALA A 71 15.52 3.77 -21.59
CA ALA A 71 16.52 3.06 -22.40
C ALA A 71 15.96 2.64 -23.77
N MET A 72 14.70 2.23 -23.80
CA MET A 72 14.00 1.91 -25.04
C MET A 72 13.78 3.09 -25.98
N LYS A 73 13.73 4.32 -25.47
CA LYS A 73 13.55 5.51 -26.31
C LYS A 73 14.85 5.88 -27.03
N ASN A 74 16.00 5.48 -26.49
CA ASN A 74 17.32 5.74 -27.08
C ASN A 74 18.21 4.47 -27.11
N PRO A 75 17.83 3.43 -27.88
CA PRO A 75 18.52 2.14 -27.86
C PRO A 75 19.95 2.21 -28.41
N SER A 76 20.28 3.24 -29.19
CA SER A 76 21.62 3.46 -29.76
C SER A 76 22.66 3.87 -28.70
N SER A 77 22.24 4.28 -27.50
CA SER A 77 23.14 4.66 -26.42
C SER A 77 23.78 3.42 -25.74
N PRO A 78 25.10 3.42 -25.47
CA PRO A 78 25.75 2.35 -24.71
C PRO A 78 25.13 2.13 -23.31
N ILE A 79 24.65 3.20 -22.69
CA ILE A 79 23.99 3.17 -21.39
C ILE A 79 22.65 2.44 -21.50
N ALA A 80 21.85 2.77 -22.53
CA ALA A 80 20.57 2.09 -22.78
C ALA A 80 20.78 0.59 -23.03
N ALA A 81 21.79 0.21 -23.81
CA ALA A 81 22.14 -1.19 -24.04
C ALA A 81 22.57 -1.90 -22.74
N ARG A 82 23.28 -1.21 -21.83
CA ARG A 82 23.62 -1.77 -20.51
C ARG A 82 22.35 -1.97 -19.67
N ILE A 83 21.48 -0.96 -19.57
CA ILE A 83 20.22 -1.03 -18.82
C ILE A 83 19.34 -2.18 -19.31
N LEU A 84 19.13 -2.30 -20.62
CA LEU A 84 18.30 -3.36 -21.19
C LEU A 84 18.89 -4.75 -20.95
N ARG A 85 20.21 -4.93 -21.06
CA ARG A 85 20.87 -6.19 -20.72
C ARG A 85 20.73 -6.54 -19.23
N THR A 86 20.76 -5.54 -18.36
CA THR A 86 20.69 -5.75 -16.91
C THR A 86 19.27 -5.89 -16.38
N LEU A 87 18.25 -5.31 -17.03
CA LEU A 87 16.88 -5.23 -16.51
C LEU A 87 15.82 -5.90 -17.40
N ALA A 88 16.22 -6.51 -18.52
CA ALA A 88 15.35 -7.27 -19.42
C ALA A 88 16.04 -8.59 -19.86
N TRP A 89 15.64 -9.70 -19.23
CA TRP A 89 16.30 -11.00 -19.28
C TRP A 89 15.62 -12.03 -20.21
N GLY A 90 14.71 -11.60 -21.09
CA GLY A 90 14.01 -12.45 -22.06
C GLY A 90 14.02 -11.86 -23.48
N ALA A 91 14.27 -12.72 -24.47
CA ALA A 91 14.58 -12.39 -25.87
C ALA A 91 13.79 -11.20 -26.46
N ALA A 92 14.52 -10.16 -26.84
CA ALA A 92 14.24 -9.14 -27.87
C ALA A 92 12.88 -8.39 -27.89
N ARG A 93 11.92 -8.68 -27.00
CA ARG A 93 10.56 -8.08 -27.03
C ARG A 93 10.04 -7.58 -25.67
N ALA A 94 10.79 -7.78 -24.58
CA ALA A 94 10.47 -7.25 -23.25
C ALA A 94 10.22 -5.74 -23.27
N GLY A 95 10.95 -5.03 -24.12
CA GLY A 95 10.73 -3.62 -24.33
C GLY A 95 9.40 -3.31 -25.04
N GLN A 96 9.04 -4.03 -26.11
CA GLN A 96 7.92 -3.65 -26.99
C GLN A 96 6.52 -3.73 -26.34
N ARG A 97 6.40 -4.25 -25.13
CA ARG A 97 5.10 -4.49 -24.46
C ARG A 97 4.89 -3.70 -23.17
N ILE A 98 5.89 -2.98 -22.66
CA ILE A 98 5.71 -2.14 -21.47
C ILE A 98 4.81 -0.96 -21.83
N GLY A 99 3.61 -0.92 -21.28
CA GLY A 99 2.60 0.03 -21.74
C GLY A 99 1.48 0.23 -20.75
N ILE A 100 0.65 1.22 -21.04
CA ILE A 100 -0.58 1.48 -20.29
C ILE A 100 -1.64 0.51 -20.84
N THR A 101 -1.91 -0.55 -20.08
CA THR A 101 -3.00 -1.48 -20.35
C THR A 101 -4.24 -1.10 -19.53
N ARG A 102 -5.42 -1.67 -19.84
CA ARG A 102 -6.63 -1.47 -19.02
C ARG A 102 -6.40 -1.87 -17.56
N THR A 103 -5.73 -3.00 -17.33
CA THR A 103 -5.37 -3.47 -15.98
C THR A 103 -4.44 -2.49 -15.26
N TYR A 104 -3.47 -1.93 -15.99
CA TYR A 104 -2.56 -0.93 -15.42
C TYR A 104 -3.29 0.38 -15.08
N ALA A 105 -4.17 0.86 -15.98
CA ALA A 105 -4.94 2.07 -15.75
C ALA A 105 -5.87 1.93 -14.52
N VAL A 106 -6.55 0.79 -14.38
CA VAL A 106 -7.37 0.47 -13.19
C VAL A 106 -6.49 0.40 -11.93
N GLY A 107 -5.34 -0.27 -12.01
CA GLY A 107 -4.39 -0.36 -10.89
C GLY A 107 -3.90 1.02 -10.44
N CYS A 108 -3.53 1.88 -11.39
CA CYS A 108 -3.08 3.24 -11.11
C CYS A 108 -4.20 4.08 -10.50
N ALA A 109 -5.43 3.96 -11.01
CA ALA A 109 -6.59 4.64 -10.45
C ALA A 109 -6.84 4.20 -9.00
N PHE A 110 -6.75 2.90 -8.72
CA PHE A 110 -6.90 2.37 -7.37
C PHE A 110 -5.79 2.89 -6.45
N ALA A 111 -4.53 2.82 -6.87
CA ALA A 111 -3.40 3.35 -6.09
C ALA A 111 -3.60 4.84 -5.75
N VAL A 112 -3.97 5.66 -6.72
CA VAL A 112 -4.18 7.11 -6.52
C VAL A 112 -5.40 7.37 -5.62
N ILE A 113 -6.55 6.75 -5.88
CA ILE A 113 -7.76 6.91 -5.07
C ILE A 113 -7.53 6.47 -3.63
N GLY A 114 -6.89 5.31 -3.43
CA GLY A 114 -6.54 4.80 -2.11
C GLY A 114 -5.56 5.74 -1.39
N GLY A 115 -4.55 6.25 -2.09
CA GLY A 115 -3.61 7.23 -1.55
C GLY A 115 -4.28 8.53 -1.13
N LEU A 116 -5.19 9.07 -1.95
CA LEU A 116 -5.96 10.27 -1.62
C LEU A 116 -6.88 10.05 -0.41
N LEU A 117 -7.56 8.90 -0.35
CA LEU A 117 -8.38 8.53 0.80
C LEU A 117 -7.52 8.41 2.07
N ARG A 118 -6.30 7.87 1.95
CA ARG A 118 -5.35 7.76 3.05
C ARG A 118 -4.92 9.13 3.56
N ILE A 119 -4.61 10.07 2.67
CA ILE A 119 -4.32 11.46 3.02
C ILE A 119 -5.51 12.09 3.75
N TYR A 120 -6.73 11.84 3.29
CA TYR A 120 -7.92 12.37 3.97
C TYR A 120 -8.02 11.80 5.39
N CYS A 121 -7.81 10.49 5.58
CA CYS A 121 -7.77 9.87 6.92
C CYS A 121 -6.70 10.50 7.82
N TYR A 122 -5.50 10.74 7.29
CA TYR A 122 -4.41 11.39 8.03
C TYR A 122 -4.77 12.81 8.46
N ARG A 123 -5.38 13.60 7.56
CA ARG A 123 -5.81 14.97 7.88
C ARG A 123 -6.91 14.99 8.93
N THR A 124 -7.84 14.04 8.87
CA THR A 124 -8.96 13.95 9.82
C THR A 124 -8.51 13.47 11.21
N LEU A 125 -7.65 12.45 11.30
CA LEU A 125 -7.13 12.00 12.61
C LEU A 125 -6.02 12.90 13.16
N GLY A 126 -5.24 13.55 12.30
CA GLY A 126 -4.10 14.39 12.69
C GLY A 126 -3.12 13.66 13.61
N ARG A 127 -2.84 14.25 14.77
CA ARG A 127 -1.90 13.69 15.76
C ARG A 127 -2.33 12.34 16.36
N LEU A 128 -3.60 11.96 16.21
CA LEU A 128 -4.13 10.71 16.74
C LEU A 128 -3.89 9.52 15.82
N PHE A 129 -3.49 9.75 14.56
CA PHE A 129 -3.18 8.68 13.64
C PHE A 129 -1.90 7.95 14.06
N THR A 130 -1.95 6.63 14.24
CA THR A 130 -0.79 5.75 14.44
C THR A 130 -0.99 4.44 13.68
N PHE A 131 0.10 3.78 13.26
CA PHE A 131 -0.01 2.42 12.72
C PHE A 131 -0.29 1.41 13.82
N GLU A 132 0.25 1.63 15.01
CA GLU A 132 -0.03 0.83 16.20
C GLU A 132 -1.39 1.21 16.82
N ILE A 133 -2.07 0.24 17.43
CA ILE A 133 -3.26 0.52 18.26
C ILE A 133 -2.76 1.23 19.52
N THR A 134 -3.06 2.53 19.66
CA THR A 134 -2.59 3.35 20.79
C THR A 134 -3.64 4.28 21.36
N ILE A 135 -3.48 4.63 22.63
CA ILE A 135 -4.28 5.65 23.30
C ILE A 135 -3.34 6.77 23.75
N ARG A 136 -3.22 7.80 22.90
CA ARG A 136 -2.41 9.00 23.18
C ARG A 136 -3.06 9.92 24.25
N PRO A 137 -2.27 10.74 24.95
CA PRO A 137 -2.83 11.79 25.82
C PRO A 137 -3.80 12.73 25.07
N GLY A 138 -5.00 12.91 25.64
CA GLY A 138 -6.07 13.66 25.00
C GLY A 138 -6.65 12.98 23.75
N HIS A 139 -6.63 11.64 23.70
CA HIS A 139 -7.33 10.88 22.66
C HIS A 139 -8.82 11.22 22.70
N ARG A 140 -9.37 11.60 21.55
CA ARG A 140 -10.81 11.80 21.37
C ARG A 140 -11.30 10.88 20.26
N LEU A 141 -12.54 10.43 20.37
CA LEU A 141 -13.18 9.69 19.29
C LEU A 141 -13.44 10.64 18.10
N VAL A 142 -12.81 10.35 16.96
CA VAL A 142 -13.00 11.13 15.72
C VAL A 142 -14.07 10.46 14.88
N THR A 143 -15.13 11.20 14.58
CA THR A 143 -16.36 10.68 13.93
C THR A 143 -16.69 11.41 12.63
N GLU A 144 -15.80 12.28 12.17
CA GLU A 144 -15.98 13.15 11.00
C GLU A 144 -15.21 12.65 9.77
N GLY A 145 -15.47 13.26 8.62
CA GLY A 145 -14.79 12.91 7.36
C GLY A 145 -14.99 11.43 6.98
N PRO A 146 -13.94 10.68 6.59
CA PRO A 146 -14.09 9.27 6.23
C PRO A 146 -14.63 8.39 7.36
N TYR A 147 -14.45 8.80 8.62
CA TYR A 147 -14.87 8.07 9.81
C TYR A 147 -16.38 8.20 10.09
N SER A 148 -17.10 9.07 9.37
CA SER A 148 -18.57 9.10 9.40
C SER A 148 -19.22 8.06 8.47
N VAL A 149 -18.43 7.43 7.58
CA VAL A 149 -18.92 6.49 6.56
C VAL A 149 -18.62 5.04 6.95
N VAL A 150 -17.39 4.77 7.37
CA VAL A 150 -16.95 3.47 7.90
C VAL A 150 -16.03 3.70 9.09
N ARG A 151 -15.89 2.70 9.97
CA ARG A 151 -15.12 2.87 11.22
C ARG A 151 -13.60 2.89 11.01
N HIS A 152 -13.08 2.17 10.01
CA HIS A 152 -11.64 2.07 9.73
C HIS A 152 -11.32 2.39 8.24
N PRO A 153 -11.64 3.61 7.76
CA PRO A 153 -11.43 4.02 6.38
C PRO A 153 -9.96 4.00 5.98
N ALA A 154 -9.07 4.18 6.95
CA ALA A 154 -7.63 4.08 6.79
C ALA A 154 -7.19 2.69 6.30
N TYR A 155 -7.79 1.61 6.79
CA TYR A 155 -7.47 0.25 6.34
C TYR A 155 -8.04 -0.03 4.94
N THR A 156 -9.24 0.48 4.65
CA THR A 156 -9.81 0.46 3.31
C THR A 156 -8.89 1.15 2.31
N ALA A 157 -8.40 2.34 2.65
CA ALA A 157 -7.45 3.09 1.83
C ALA A 157 -6.18 2.29 1.53
N THR A 158 -5.54 1.70 2.55
CA THR A 158 -4.35 0.87 2.37
C THR A 158 -4.62 -0.36 1.52
N THR A 159 -5.76 -1.02 1.72
CA THR A 159 -6.18 -2.19 0.92
C THR A 159 -6.34 -1.83 -0.56
N ILE A 160 -7.01 -0.70 -0.85
CA ILE A 160 -7.18 -0.21 -2.22
C ILE A 160 -5.82 0.08 -2.87
N VAL A 161 -4.88 0.71 -2.14
CA VAL A 161 -3.50 0.94 -2.63
C VAL A 161 -2.78 -0.37 -2.92
N SER A 162 -2.84 -1.34 -2.01
CA SER A 162 -2.21 -2.66 -2.20
C SER A 162 -2.76 -3.39 -3.43
N ILE A 163 -4.08 -3.38 -3.64
CA ILE A 163 -4.71 -3.95 -4.84
C ILE A 163 -4.24 -3.19 -6.09
N GLY A 164 -4.21 -1.86 -6.04
CA GLY A 164 -3.75 -1.02 -7.14
C GLY A 164 -2.31 -1.33 -7.57
N LEU A 165 -1.40 -1.48 -6.60
CA LEU A 165 0.00 -1.85 -6.84
C LEU A 165 0.14 -3.26 -7.40
N ALA A 166 -0.62 -4.22 -6.88
CA ALA A 166 -0.64 -5.58 -7.41
C ALA A 166 -1.08 -5.60 -8.89
N LEU A 167 -2.04 -4.76 -9.27
CA LEU A 167 -2.46 -4.60 -10.67
C LEU A 167 -1.40 -3.87 -11.52
N CYS A 168 -0.75 -2.83 -10.99
CA CYS A 168 0.29 -2.09 -11.69
C CYS A 168 1.55 -2.93 -11.95
N GLN A 169 2.00 -3.70 -10.96
CA GLN A 169 3.22 -4.51 -11.01
C GLN A 169 2.94 -5.92 -11.56
N GLY A 170 1.80 -6.53 -11.26
CA GLY A 170 1.43 -7.87 -11.73
C GLY A 170 0.63 -7.89 -13.04
N GLY A 171 0.23 -6.73 -13.56
CA GLY A 171 -0.56 -6.57 -14.79
C GLY A 171 0.24 -6.67 -16.09
N ARG A 172 -0.44 -6.98 -17.21
CA ARG A 172 0.21 -6.99 -18.54
C ARG A 172 0.78 -5.61 -18.83
N GLY A 173 1.96 -5.58 -19.43
CA GLY A 173 2.68 -4.34 -19.72
C GLY A 173 3.41 -3.72 -18.52
N SER A 174 3.49 -4.38 -17.36
CA SER A 174 4.40 -4.01 -16.27
C SER A 174 5.81 -4.53 -16.49
N TRP A 175 6.80 -3.91 -15.84
CA TRP A 175 8.18 -4.40 -15.92
C TRP A 175 8.33 -5.81 -15.34
N VAL A 176 7.69 -6.13 -14.22
CA VAL A 176 7.78 -7.46 -13.59
C VAL A 176 7.33 -8.57 -14.54
N ARG A 177 6.25 -8.36 -15.32
CA ARG A 177 5.77 -9.34 -16.30
C ARG A 177 6.60 -9.39 -17.57
N GLU A 178 6.92 -8.22 -18.13
CA GLU A 178 7.49 -8.16 -19.49
C GLU A 178 9.02 -8.27 -19.50
N SER A 179 9.71 -8.00 -18.39
CA SER A 179 11.19 -8.06 -18.29
C SER A 179 11.78 -9.46 -18.47
N GLY A 180 10.96 -10.52 -18.44
CA GLY A 180 11.46 -11.90 -18.39
C GLY A 180 12.00 -12.32 -17.03
N MET A 181 11.89 -11.48 -15.99
CA MET A 181 12.24 -11.83 -14.60
C MET A 181 11.52 -13.11 -14.15
N LEU A 182 10.22 -13.23 -14.47
CA LEU A 182 9.41 -14.40 -14.11
C LEU A 182 9.81 -15.70 -14.82
N ASN A 183 10.71 -15.65 -15.82
CA ASN A 183 11.27 -16.86 -16.43
C ASN A 183 12.44 -17.43 -15.62
N LYS A 184 12.99 -16.65 -14.67
CA LYS A 184 14.09 -17.05 -13.80
C LYS A 184 13.54 -17.54 -12.46
N ILE A 185 14.19 -18.54 -11.85
CA ILE A 185 13.79 -19.10 -10.55
C ILE A 185 13.80 -18.01 -9.47
N TRP A 186 14.87 -17.21 -9.40
CA TRP A 186 14.98 -16.10 -8.44
C TRP A 186 13.88 -15.06 -8.65
N GLY A 187 13.52 -14.77 -9.90
CA GLY A 187 12.50 -13.76 -10.23
C GLY A 187 11.10 -14.22 -9.84
N LYS A 188 10.80 -15.51 -10.00
CA LYS A 188 9.58 -16.13 -9.45
C LYS A 188 9.56 -16.05 -7.92
N ALA A 189 10.68 -16.38 -7.26
CA ALA A 189 10.77 -16.33 -5.79
C ALA A 189 10.48 -14.92 -5.26
N VAL A 190 11.07 -13.87 -5.86
CA VAL A 190 10.80 -12.47 -5.50
C VAL A 190 9.34 -12.10 -5.75
N ALA A 191 8.79 -12.43 -6.93
CA ALA A 191 7.41 -12.09 -7.27
C ALA A 191 6.37 -12.79 -6.38
N TYR A 192 6.59 -14.08 -6.07
CA TYR A 192 5.73 -14.82 -5.15
C TYR A 192 5.89 -14.35 -3.71
N GLY A 193 7.11 -14.06 -3.26
CA GLY A 193 7.35 -13.45 -1.94
C GLY A 193 6.60 -12.13 -1.80
N TRP A 194 6.68 -11.27 -2.82
CA TRP A 194 5.94 -10.00 -2.86
C TRP A 194 4.42 -10.19 -2.88
N SER A 195 3.93 -11.14 -3.66
CA SER A 195 2.48 -11.43 -3.74
C SER A 195 1.94 -11.98 -2.42
N THR A 196 2.65 -12.94 -1.80
CA THR A 196 2.33 -13.48 -0.48
C THR A 196 2.34 -12.39 0.57
N TRP A 197 3.31 -11.49 0.51
CA TRP A 197 3.40 -10.33 1.40
C TRP A 197 2.17 -9.41 1.26
N MET A 198 1.80 -9.04 0.03
CA MET A 198 0.60 -8.21 -0.21
C MET A 198 -0.68 -8.88 0.30
N VAL A 199 -0.85 -10.18 0.07
CA VAL A 199 -2.00 -10.95 0.57
C VAL A 199 -2.01 -10.97 2.10
N TYR A 200 -0.87 -11.24 2.74
CA TYR A 200 -0.73 -11.20 4.18
C TYR A 200 -1.11 -9.82 4.76
N CYS A 201 -0.65 -8.72 4.14
CA CYS A 201 -1.02 -7.37 4.55
C CYS A 201 -2.53 -7.14 4.50
N VAL A 202 -3.17 -7.48 3.39
CA VAL A 202 -4.62 -7.30 3.22
C VAL A 202 -5.39 -8.11 4.26
N ILE A 203 -5.02 -9.38 4.48
CA ILE A 203 -5.65 -10.23 5.49
C ILE A 203 -5.51 -9.61 6.88
N MET A 204 -4.31 -9.19 7.26
CA MET A 204 -4.07 -8.57 8.58
C MET A 204 -4.87 -7.28 8.76
N LEU A 205 -4.96 -6.43 7.74
CA LEU A 205 -5.76 -5.20 7.78
C LEU A 205 -7.26 -5.47 7.86
N CYS A 206 -7.74 -6.59 7.30
CA CYS A 206 -9.15 -7.00 7.41
C CYS A 206 -9.48 -7.66 8.75
N MET A 207 -8.51 -8.32 9.38
CA MET A 207 -8.70 -9.04 10.64
C MET A 207 -8.47 -8.21 11.90
N ARG A 208 -7.78 -7.08 11.81
CA ARG A 208 -7.45 -6.15 12.91
C ARG A 208 -8.59 -5.23 13.42
N PRO A 209 -9.57 -4.80 12.60
CA PRO A 209 -10.64 -3.90 13.02
C PRO A 209 -11.40 -4.34 14.28
N PRO A 210 -11.79 -5.62 14.46
CA PRO A 210 -12.54 -6.03 15.65
C PRO A 210 -11.76 -5.87 16.96
N GLN A 211 -10.44 -6.04 16.95
CA GLN A 211 -9.59 -5.84 18.14
C GLN A 211 -9.46 -4.35 18.46
N GLU A 212 -9.29 -3.52 17.43
CA GLU A 212 -9.26 -2.06 17.58
C GLU A 212 -10.60 -1.52 18.08
N ASP A 213 -11.73 -1.97 17.52
CA ASP A 213 -13.09 -1.68 17.99
C ASP A 213 -13.25 -1.99 19.48
N LYS A 214 -12.78 -3.18 19.91
CA LYS A 214 -12.89 -3.60 21.31
C LYS A 214 -12.11 -2.68 22.24
N MET A 215 -10.93 -2.23 21.81
CA MET A 215 -10.13 -1.28 22.58
C MET A 215 -10.78 0.11 22.62
N LEU A 216 -11.24 0.62 21.48
CA LEU A 216 -11.91 1.92 21.40
C LEU A 216 -13.20 1.93 22.22
N ARG A 217 -13.97 0.83 22.20
CA ARG A 217 -15.13 0.64 23.08
C ARG A 217 -14.76 0.65 24.56
N LYS A 218 -13.67 -0.04 24.95
CA LYS A 218 -13.18 -0.03 26.35
C LYS A 218 -12.80 1.37 26.81
N GLN A 219 -12.26 2.20 25.92
CA GLN A 219 -11.81 3.56 26.23
C GLN A 219 -12.96 4.58 26.26
N PHE A 220 -13.85 4.54 25.27
CA PHE A 220 -14.85 5.59 25.04
C PHE A 220 -16.27 5.19 25.48
N GLY A 221 -16.50 3.92 25.85
CA GLY A 221 -17.75 3.43 26.41
C GLY A 221 -18.97 3.79 25.56
N GLU A 222 -19.94 4.48 26.16
CA GLU A 222 -21.19 4.86 25.52
C GLU A 222 -21.00 5.77 24.29
N GLN A 223 -19.96 6.63 24.29
CA GLN A 223 -19.66 7.49 23.13
C GLN A 223 -19.33 6.64 21.90
N TRP A 224 -18.61 5.54 22.10
CA TRP A 224 -18.30 4.59 21.03
C TRP A 224 -19.55 3.86 20.55
N ASP A 225 -20.37 3.35 21.47
CA ASP A 225 -21.57 2.59 21.13
C ASP A 225 -22.56 3.45 20.32
N ASN A 226 -22.75 4.71 20.72
CA ASN A 226 -23.61 5.67 20.01
C ASN A 226 -23.11 6.00 18.60
N TRP A 227 -21.79 6.10 18.40
CA TRP A 227 -21.22 6.34 17.07
C TRP A 227 -21.22 5.08 16.21
N ALA A 228 -20.85 3.92 16.77
CA ALA A 228 -20.82 2.65 16.06
C ALA A 228 -22.22 2.21 15.60
N ALA A 229 -23.28 2.59 16.32
CA ALA A 229 -24.65 2.39 15.88
C ALA A 229 -25.00 3.19 14.61
N LYS A 230 -24.43 4.39 14.45
CA LYS A 230 -24.62 5.24 13.25
C LYS A 230 -23.71 4.83 12.09
N VAL A 231 -22.55 4.24 12.39
CA VAL A 231 -21.53 3.80 11.42
C VAL A 231 -21.31 2.29 11.57
N PRO A 232 -22.25 1.44 11.12
CA PRO A 232 -22.22 0.02 11.42
C PRO A 232 -21.06 -0.72 10.74
N TYR A 233 -20.64 -0.25 9.56
CA TYR A 233 -19.63 -0.89 8.73
C TYR A 233 -18.20 -0.57 9.17
N ARG A 234 -17.32 -1.57 9.19
CA ARG A 234 -15.92 -1.43 9.58
C ARG A 234 -15.05 -0.91 8.44
N LEU A 235 -15.18 -1.50 7.25
CA LEU A 235 -14.27 -1.28 6.12
C LEU A 235 -15.01 -0.86 4.85
N LEU A 236 -16.09 -1.55 4.50
CA LEU A 236 -16.79 -1.35 3.24
C LEU A 236 -18.29 -1.17 3.50
N PRO A 237 -18.87 -0.03 3.08
CA PRO A 237 -20.30 0.21 3.23
C PRO A 237 -21.12 -0.93 2.62
N GLY A 238 -22.08 -1.44 3.39
CA GLY A 238 -22.98 -2.51 2.94
C GLY A 238 -22.40 -3.93 2.96
N ILE A 239 -21.12 -4.11 3.30
CA ILE A 239 -20.46 -5.44 3.28
C ILE A 239 -19.95 -5.83 4.65
N TYR A 240 -19.05 -5.01 5.23
CA TYR A 240 -18.31 -5.35 6.44
C TYR A 240 -17.88 -4.12 7.22
#